data_AF-A0A1M7P7S2-F1
#
_entry.id   AF-A0A1M7P7S2-F1
#
_cell.length_a   1.000
_cell.length_b   1.000
_cell.length_c   1.000
_cell.angle_alpha   90.00
_cell.angle_beta   90.00
_cell.angle_gamma   90.00
#
_symmetry.space_group_name_H-M   'P 1'
#
loop_
_entity.id
_entity.type
_entity.pdbx_description
1 polymer ?
#
loop_
_entity_poly.entity_id
_entity_poly.type
_entity_poly.pdbx_seq_one_letter_code
_entity_poly.pdbx_strand_id
1 'polypeptide(L)'
;MSRAKKRSKSTSCPNCHGVFGDANYNFCPYCGQENHTHKLPVKHFVMETLESFTHFDTKFLNTLKDLILKPGLVTKNYNSNKRARYVPPIKMYVFITFLFLLIVSFLFNHAIEEKNEIFRKDIMHAKTNGINLYSKTEIDSLTFISLRSVKNLTNSKVDSILIARNTKTDWFNTRIVNSFIKLQTGDLQISELYKKFIKYASYSFFIFMPFFALILKQFYFRKDYYYSEFLVFSIFYHIFIFGLLGLLLLIEKVFNINYGYLLISFFVIIFIYLGISLKTVFEGSWIKSIFKTTVLSFLYVFCLFFLFIFLVLGSMI
;
A
#
# COMPACT_ATOMS: atom_id res chain seq x y z
N MET A 1 -2.92 36.66 -19.41
CA MET A 1 -4.02 36.98 -18.47
C MET A 1 -4.81 35.72 -18.18
N SER A 2 -4.54 35.08 -17.04
CA SER A 2 -5.18 33.83 -16.62
C SER A 2 -6.62 34.10 -16.18
N ARG A 3 -7.58 33.39 -16.77
CA ARG A 3 -9.01 33.42 -16.42
C ARG A 3 -9.15 32.97 -14.96
N ALA A 4 -9.13 33.92 -14.02
CA ALA A 4 -9.44 33.68 -12.62
C ALA A 4 -10.90 33.22 -12.54
N LYS A 5 -11.08 31.89 -12.48
CA LYS A 5 -12.39 31.26 -12.28
C LYS A 5 -13.01 31.89 -11.03
N LYS A 6 -14.13 32.60 -11.18
CA LYS A 6 -14.86 33.32 -10.12
C LYS A 6 -15.29 32.29 -9.05
N ARG A 7 -14.42 32.02 -8.09
CA ARG A 7 -14.69 31.11 -6.96
C ARG A 7 -15.68 31.86 -6.05
N SER A 8 -16.92 31.37 -5.88
CA SER A 8 -17.80 31.94 -4.85
C SER A 8 -17.16 31.63 -3.50
N LYS A 9 -16.94 32.66 -2.68
CA LYS A 9 -16.36 32.52 -1.34
C LYS A 9 -17.49 32.55 -0.31
N SER A 10 -17.39 31.78 0.76
CA SER A 10 -18.40 31.81 1.83
C SER A 10 -18.23 33.05 2.68
N THR A 11 -19.32 33.53 3.28
CA THR A 11 -19.37 34.64 4.24
C THR A 11 -19.13 34.18 5.68
N SER A 12 -19.01 32.87 5.91
CA SER A 12 -18.68 32.28 7.22
C SER A 12 -17.72 31.10 7.10
N CYS A 13 -16.90 30.88 8.14
CA CYS A 13 -15.93 29.80 8.18
C CYS A 13 -16.57 28.47 8.63
N PRO A 14 -16.44 27.36 7.88
CA PRO A 14 -16.96 26.06 8.31
C PRO A 14 -16.17 25.44 9.48
N ASN A 15 -14.94 25.90 9.72
CA ASN A 15 -14.08 25.36 10.77
C ASN A 15 -14.28 26.06 12.12
N CYS A 16 -14.16 27.39 12.17
CA CYS A 16 -14.25 28.17 13.41
C CYS A 16 -15.53 29.00 13.55
N HIS A 17 -16.44 28.93 12.57
CA HIS A 17 -17.68 29.71 12.53
C HIS A 17 -17.50 31.24 12.55
N GLY A 18 -16.28 31.74 12.36
CA GLY A 18 -16.01 33.18 12.21
C GLY A 18 -16.72 33.74 10.97
N VAL A 19 -17.38 34.88 11.14
CA VAL A 19 -18.11 35.59 10.07
C VAL A 19 -17.14 36.53 9.36
N PHE A 20 -17.12 36.48 8.02
CA PHE A 20 -16.22 37.28 7.17
C PHE A 20 -16.87 38.59 6.69
N GLY A 21 -18.20 38.74 6.84
CA GLY A 21 -18.96 39.83 6.25
C GLY A 21 -18.90 39.79 4.71
N ASP A 22 -18.84 40.97 4.07
CA ASP A 22 -18.68 41.12 2.62
C ASP A 22 -17.22 40.99 2.13
N ALA A 23 -16.29 40.73 3.05
CA ALA A 23 -14.87 40.68 2.74
C ALA A 23 -14.50 39.39 1.99
N ASN A 24 -13.84 39.58 0.84
CA ASN A 24 -13.48 38.51 -0.08
C ASN A 24 -12.15 37.83 0.31
N TYR A 25 -12.04 37.32 1.55
CA TYR A 25 -10.81 36.67 2.05
C TYR A 25 -10.56 35.31 1.38
N ASN A 26 -9.31 35.03 0.98
CA ASN A 26 -8.89 33.70 0.48
C ASN A 26 -8.71 32.68 1.62
N PHE A 27 -8.38 33.14 2.82
CA PHE A 27 -8.19 32.32 4.01
C PHE A 27 -8.89 32.97 5.20
N CYS A 28 -9.41 32.15 6.11
CA CYS A 28 -10.03 32.60 7.36
C CYS A 28 -8.97 33.27 8.26
N PRO A 29 -9.14 34.53 8.67
CA PRO A 29 -8.18 35.21 9.55
C PRO A 29 -8.11 34.60 10.95
N TYR A 30 -9.18 33.93 11.40
CA TYR A 30 -9.26 33.36 12.75
C TYR A 30 -8.62 31.97 12.88
N CYS A 31 -8.66 31.14 11.83
CA CYS A 31 -8.18 29.75 11.92
C CYS A 31 -7.36 29.27 10.70
N GLY A 32 -7.09 30.14 9.73
CA GLY A 32 -6.29 29.83 8.55
C GLY A 32 -6.93 28.87 7.53
N GLN A 33 -8.22 28.53 7.67
CA GLN A 33 -8.97 27.70 6.71
C GLN A 33 -9.10 28.40 5.35
N GLU A 34 -8.69 27.75 4.25
CA GLU A 34 -8.92 28.29 2.89
C GLU A 34 -10.42 28.43 2.61
N ASN A 35 -10.82 29.58 2.05
CA ASN A 35 -12.19 29.95 1.76
C ASN A 35 -12.53 29.62 0.30
N HIS A 36 -12.94 28.37 0.06
CA HIS A 36 -13.43 27.89 -1.23
C HIS A 36 -14.81 27.21 -1.10
N THR A 37 -15.67 27.33 -2.11
CA THR A 37 -16.98 26.66 -2.12
C THR A 37 -16.91 25.19 -2.54
N HIS A 38 -17.90 24.45 -2.03
CA HIS A 38 -17.98 23.00 -1.75
C HIS A 38 -17.82 21.99 -2.92
N LYS A 39 -17.44 22.40 -4.14
CA LYS A 39 -17.41 21.48 -5.29
C LYS A 39 -16.06 21.51 -5.99
N LEU A 40 -15.07 20.86 -5.36
CA LEU A 40 -13.72 20.81 -5.89
C LEU A 40 -13.52 19.51 -6.70
N PRO A 41 -13.15 19.60 -7.98
CA PRO A 41 -12.80 18.43 -8.76
C PRO A 41 -11.52 17.78 -8.19
N VAL A 42 -11.32 16.49 -8.47
CA VAL A 42 -10.14 15.70 -8.04
C VAL A 42 -8.81 16.43 -8.31
N LYS A 43 -8.73 17.20 -9.41
CA LYS A 43 -7.58 18.04 -9.77
C LYS A 43 -7.13 19.02 -8.67
N HIS A 44 -8.06 19.55 -7.86
CA HIS A 44 -7.70 20.48 -6.79
C HIS A 44 -6.84 19.81 -5.71
N PHE A 45 -7.19 18.58 -5.32
CA PHE A 45 -6.46 17.83 -4.31
C PHE A 45 -5.01 17.52 -4.74
N VAL A 46 -4.78 17.29 -6.03
CA VAL A 46 -3.44 17.07 -6.58
C VAL A 46 -2.59 18.34 -6.48
N MET A 47 -3.16 19.51 -6.82
CA MET A 47 -2.41 20.77 -6.81
C MET A 47 -2.05 21.22 -5.39
N GLU A 48 -3.00 21.11 -4.47
CA GLU A 48 -2.82 21.44 -3.05
C GLU A 48 -1.73 20.56 -2.38
N THR A 49 -1.57 19.32 -2.85
CA THR A 49 -0.55 18.40 -2.35
C THR A 49 0.86 18.82 -2.76
N LEU A 50 1.06 19.38 -3.96
CA LEU A 50 2.36 19.81 -4.46
C LEU A 50 2.88 21.08 -3.76
N GLU A 51 1.98 21.99 -3.38
CA GLU A 51 2.35 23.25 -2.70
C GLU A 51 2.71 23.08 -1.22
N SER A 52 2.30 21.96 -0.60
CA SER A 52 2.36 21.79 0.86
C SER A 52 3.64 21.10 1.40
N PHE A 53 4.66 20.82 0.59
CA PHE A 53 5.77 19.91 0.96
C PHE A 53 6.81 20.47 1.96
N THR A 54 6.75 21.74 2.38
CA THR A 54 7.86 22.40 3.10
C THR A 54 7.63 22.66 4.60
N HIS A 55 6.45 22.34 5.17
CA HIS A 55 6.19 22.53 6.61
C HIS A 55 5.79 21.20 7.29
N PHE A 56 6.60 20.79 8.26
CA PHE A 56 6.28 19.68 9.17
C PHE A 56 5.49 20.26 10.35
N ASP A 57 4.17 20.04 10.32
CA ASP A 57 3.19 20.84 11.05
C ASP A 57 2.64 20.16 12.33
N THR A 58 2.21 20.97 13.30
CA THR A 58 1.29 20.56 14.39
C THR A 58 0.04 19.84 13.87
N LYS A 59 -0.37 20.11 12.63
CA LYS A 59 -1.45 19.42 11.91
C LYS A 59 -1.18 17.92 11.77
N PHE A 60 0.07 17.50 11.57
CA PHE A 60 0.44 16.08 11.44
C PHE A 60 0.10 15.31 12.72
N LEU A 61 0.56 15.80 13.87
CA LEU A 61 0.29 15.18 15.17
C LEU A 61 -1.20 15.19 15.50
N ASN A 62 -1.91 16.28 15.21
CA ASN A 62 -3.37 16.34 15.37
C ASN A 62 -4.08 15.28 14.52
N THR A 63 -3.66 15.14 13.25
CA THR A 63 -4.23 14.15 12.32
C THR A 63 -3.93 12.73 12.79
N LEU A 64 -2.68 12.43 13.12
CA LEU A 64 -2.26 11.11 13.59
C LEU A 64 -2.98 10.71 14.88
N LYS A 65 -3.05 11.63 15.85
CA LYS A 65 -3.75 11.42 17.12
C LYS A 65 -5.24 11.12 16.92
N ASP A 66 -5.95 11.96 16.16
CA ASP A 66 -7.37 11.75 15.91
C ASP A 66 -7.61 10.51 15.03
N LEU A 67 -6.70 10.18 14.11
CA LEU A 67 -6.80 8.98 13.27
C LEU A 67 -6.68 7.71 14.11
N ILE A 68 -5.72 7.63 15.03
CA ILE A 68 -5.49 6.44 15.87
C ILE A 68 -6.54 6.32 16.97
N LEU A 69 -6.83 7.41 17.68
CA LEU A 69 -7.65 7.36 18.90
C LEU A 69 -9.16 7.47 18.62
N LYS A 70 -9.57 8.00 17.46
CA LYS A 70 -10.97 8.31 17.15
C LYS A 70 -11.32 7.85 15.73
N PRO A 71 -11.59 6.54 15.53
CA PRO A 71 -11.80 5.96 14.21
C PRO A 71 -12.91 6.68 13.43
N GLY A 72 -12.56 7.17 12.23
CA GLY A 72 -13.46 7.89 11.34
C GLY A 72 -13.67 9.38 11.66
N LEU A 73 -13.18 9.91 12.79
CA LEU A 73 -13.39 11.32 13.14
C LEU A 73 -12.72 12.28 12.15
N VAL A 74 -11.47 11.99 11.77
CA VAL A 74 -10.72 12.81 10.80
C VAL A 74 -11.51 12.91 9.50
N THR A 75 -11.95 11.77 8.96
CA THR A 75 -12.77 11.73 7.74
C THR A 75 -14.09 12.49 7.91
N LYS A 76 -14.81 12.30 9.02
CA LYS A 76 -16.07 13.01 9.29
C LYS A 76 -15.87 14.53 9.31
N ASN A 77 -14.85 15.01 10.00
CA ASN A 77 -14.52 16.42 10.07
C ASN A 77 -14.06 16.97 8.71
N TYR A 78 -13.27 16.18 7.96
CA TYR A 78 -12.80 16.58 6.64
C TYR A 78 -13.94 16.72 5.63
N ASN A 79 -14.87 15.75 5.61
CA ASN A 79 -16.07 15.76 4.76
C ASN A 79 -17.06 16.87 5.16
N SER A 80 -17.09 17.26 6.43
CA SER A 80 -17.85 18.44 6.92
C SER A 80 -17.09 19.77 6.80
N ASN A 81 -16.01 19.81 6.00
CA ASN A 81 -15.20 21.00 5.72
C ASN A 81 -14.44 21.62 6.91
N LYS A 82 -14.22 20.87 8.00
CA LYS A 82 -13.35 21.26 9.10
C LYS A 82 -11.91 20.79 8.83
N ARG A 83 -11.26 21.39 7.81
CA ARG A 83 -10.00 20.87 7.24
C ARG A 83 -8.72 21.50 7.81
N ALA A 84 -8.75 22.73 8.32
CA ALA A 84 -7.54 23.47 8.69
C ALA A 84 -6.70 22.78 9.78
N ARG A 85 -7.35 21.98 10.64
CA ARG A 85 -6.68 21.20 11.68
C ARG A 85 -5.90 20.00 11.16
N TYR A 86 -6.32 19.44 10.02
CA TYR A 86 -5.83 18.16 9.51
C TYR A 86 -4.90 18.34 8.32
N VAL A 87 -3.97 17.41 8.17
CA VAL A 87 -3.12 17.32 6.97
C VAL A 87 -4.00 16.86 5.80
N PRO A 88 -3.85 17.45 4.59
CA PRO A 88 -4.53 16.96 3.40
C PRO A 88 -4.33 15.44 3.21
N PRO A 89 -5.39 14.67 2.89
CA PRO A 89 -5.35 13.21 2.91
C PRO A 89 -4.26 12.63 2.00
N ILE A 90 -4.11 13.17 0.79
CA ILE A 90 -3.11 12.68 -0.18
C ILE A 90 -1.68 12.94 0.32
N LYS A 91 -1.39 14.13 0.87
CA LYS A 91 -0.10 14.46 1.47
C LYS A 91 0.24 13.47 2.59
N MET A 92 -0.71 13.24 3.51
CA MET A 92 -0.53 12.32 4.62
C MET A 92 -0.29 10.88 4.14
N TYR A 93 -1.03 10.45 3.11
CA TYR A 93 -0.87 9.13 2.52
C TYR A 93 0.50 8.93 1.91
N VAL A 94 0.96 9.84 1.05
CA VAL A 94 2.29 9.75 0.43
C VAL A 94 3.38 9.68 1.50
N PHE A 95 3.27 10.49 2.55
CA PHE A 95 4.22 10.48 3.66
C PHE A 95 4.22 9.14 4.43
N ILE A 96 3.05 8.63 4.83
CA ILE A 96 2.96 7.38 5.59
C ILE A 96 3.34 6.17 4.73
N THR A 97 2.96 6.12 3.46
CA THR A 97 3.39 5.06 2.53
C THR A 97 4.90 5.10 2.30
N PHE A 98 5.51 6.29 2.16
CA PHE A 98 6.95 6.43 2.09
C PHE A 98 7.65 5.88 3.35
N LEU A 99 7.19 6.26 4.54
CA LEU A 99 7.73 5.75 5.80
C LEU A 99 7.58 4.22 5.91
N PHE A 100 6.42 3.69 5.54
CA PHE A 100 6.17 2.25 5.52
C PHE A 100 7.15 1.53 4.57
N LEU A 101 7.34 2.02 3.34
CA LEU A 101 8.27 1.43 2.38
C LEU A 101 9.72 1.53 2.86
N LEU A 102 10.09 2.62 3.54
CA LEU A 102 11.42 2.78 4.15
C LEU A 102 11.64 1.72 5.23
N ILE A 103 10.67 1.51 6.13
CA ILE A 103 10.73 0.47 7.16
C ILE A 103 10.89 -0.90 6.52
N VAL A 104 10.05 -1.24 5.54
CA VAL A 104 10.12 -2.54 4.84
C VAL A 104 11.47 -2.73 4.14
N SER A 105 11.97 -1.70 3.46
CA SER A 105 13.27 -1.76 2.80
C SER A 105 14.42 -1.95 3.78
N PHE A 106 14.38 -1.27 4.93
CA PHE A 106 15.40 -1.40 5.98
C PHE A 106 15.41 -2.80 6.58
N LEU A 107 14.24 -3.30 6.99
CA LEU A 107 14.09 -4.64 7.56
C LEU A 107 14.51 -5.74 6.58
N PHE A 108 14.18 -5.60 5.30
CA PHE A 108 14.55 -6.57 4.28
C PHE A 108 16.06 -6.61 3.99
N ASN A 109 16.69 -5.44 3.87
CA ASN A 109 18.14 -5.37 3.64
C ASN A 109 18.91 -6.02 4.80
N HIS A 110 18.49 -5.75 6.04
CA HIS A 110 19.06 -6.38 7.22
C HIS A 110 18.87 -7.91 7.22
N ALA A 111 17.69 -8.40 6.82
CA ALA A 111 17.43 -9.84 6.71
C ALA A 111 18.28 -10.53 5.61
N ILE A 112 18.57 -9.84 4.50
CA ILE A 112 19.50 -10.33 3.48
C ILE A 112 20.93 -10.41 4.02
N GLU A 113 21.37 -9.37 4.71
CA GLU A 113 22.72 -9.28 5.24
C GLU A 113 23.00 -10.37 6.27
N GLU A 114 22.07 -10.60 7.18
CA GLU A 114 22.11 -11.69 8.17
C GLU A 114 22.23 -13.07 7.50
N LYS A 115 21.39 -13.35 6.49
CA LYS A 115 21.48 -14.62 5.73
C LYS A 115 22.80 -14.78 5.00
N ASN A 116 23.30 -13.71 4.39
CA ASN A 116 24.58 -13.72 3.68
C ASN A 116 25.76 -13.98 4.64
N GLU A 117 25.70 -13.45 5.86
CA GLU A 117 26.73 -13.68 6.87
C GLU A 117 26.72 -15.13 7.37
N ILE A 118 25.54 -15.70 7.65
CA ILE A 118 25.40 -17.12 8.02
C ILE A 118 25.97 -18.02 6.92
N PHE A 119 25.58 -17.78 5.67
CA PHE A 119 26.09 -18.52 4.51
C PHE A 119 27.62 -18.43 4.37
N ARG A 120 28.20 -17.25 4.64
CA ARG A 120 29.67 -17.07 4.65
C ARG A 120 30.34 -17.87 5.77
N LYS A 121 29.75 -17.91 6.97
CA LYS A 121 30.26 -18.70 8.11
C LYS A 121 30.22 -20.19 7.80
N ASP A 122 29.13 -20.68 7.21
CA ASP A 122 28.99 -22.08 6.81
C ASP A 122 30.06 -22.50 5.79
N ILE A 123 30.33 -21.65 4.78
CA ILE A 123 31.40 -21.89 3.81
C ILE A 123 32.78 -21.90 4.49
N MET A 124 33.02 -20.98 5.42
CA MET A 124 34.32 -20.87 6.11
C MET A 124 34.57 -22.09 7.00
N HIS A 125 33.59 -22.56 7.76
CA HIS A 125 33.66 -23.75 8.60
C HIS A 125 33.91 -25.04 7.79
N ALA A 126 33.27 -25.15 6.63
CA ALA A 126 33.51 -26.29 5.76
C ALA A 126 34.96 -26.28 5.21
N LYS A 127 35.50 -25.10 4.88
CA LYS A 127 36.90 -24.96 4.44
C LYS A 127 37.92 -25.28 5.53
N THR A 128 37.66 -24.94 6.80
CA THR A 128 38.57 -25.26 7.93
C THR A 128 38.58 -26.72 8.32
N ASN A 129 37.47 -27.46 8.12
CA ASN A 129 37.40 -28.90 8.41
C ASN A 129 38.07 -29.78 7.34
N GLY A 130 38.91 -29.19 6.47
CA GLY A 130 39.60 -29.92 5.41
C GLY A 130 38.66 -30.43 4.30
N ILE A 131 37.38 -30.02 4.30
CA ILE A 131 36.49 -30.26 3.17
C ILE A 131 36.98 -29.33 2.06
N ASN A 132 37.67 -29.90 1.07
CA ASN A 132 38.04 -29.21 -0.14
C ASN A 132 36.78 -28.84 -0.94
N LEU A 133 36.15 -27.73 -0.57
CA LEU A 133 35.13 -27.03 -1.36
C LEU A 133 35.72 -26.35 -2.61
N TYR A 134 36.94 -26.74 -3.01
CA TYR A 134 37.48 -26.45 -4.33
C TYR A 134 37.11 -27.53 -5.37
N SER A 135 36.36 -28.55 -4.96
CA SER A 135 35.59 -29.31 -5.92
C SER A 135 34.11 -29.01 -5.75
N LYS A 136 33.49 -28.81 -6.90
CA LYS A 136 32.06 -28.81 -7.18
C LYS A 136 31.48 -30.22 -6.94
N THR A 137 31.92 -30.91 -5.89
CA THR A 137 31.75 -32.36 -5.72
C THR A 137 30.41 -32.71 -5.08
N GLU A 138 29.52 -33.19 -5.95
CA GLU A 138 29.03 -34.57 -5.83
C GLU A 138 28.15 -34.93 -4.63
N ILE A 139 27.24 -34.03 -4.23
CA ILE A 139 25.96 -34.46 -3.62
C ILE A 139 24.75 -34.06 -4.50
N ASP A 140 24.99 -33.50 -5.68
CA ASP A 140 23.89 -33.04 -6.56
C ASP A 140 24.19 -33.25 -8.05
N SER A 141 25.09 -34.18 -8.39
CA SER A 141 25.63 -34.34 -9.75
C SER A 141 24.68 -34.96 -10.78
N LEU A 142 23.61 -35.66 -10.37
CA LEU A 142 22.54 -36.04 -11.31
C LEU A 142 21.57 -34.88 -11.59
N THR A 143 21.44 -33.94 -10.65
CA THR A 143 20.56 -32.77 -10.74
C THR A 143 21.26 -31.60 -11.47
N PHE A 144 22.52 -31.31 -11.17
CA PHE A 144 23.26 -30.17 -11.71
C PHE A 144 23.77 -30.33 -13.15
N ILE A 145 24.07 -31.56 -13.61
CA ILE A 145 24.44 -31.79 -15.02
C ILE A 145 23.24 -31.50 -15.94
N SER A 146 22.01 -31.79 -15.48
CA SER A 146 20.80 -31.37 -16.19
C SER A 146 20.62 -29.85 -16.19
N LEU A 147 21.01 -29.14 -15.13
CA LEU A 147 20.79 -27.70 -14.95
C LEU A 147 21.80 -26.81 -15.69
N ARG A 148 23.03 -27.26 -15.97
CA ARG A 148 23.99 -26.46 -16.76
C ARG A 148 23.64 -26.42 -18.25
N SER A 149 22.96 -27.45 -18.77
CA SER A 149 22.35 -27.46 -20.11
C SER A 149 21.21 -26.43 -20.24
N VAL A 150 20.59 -26.09 -19.12
CA VAL A 150 19.42 -25.20 -19.00
C VAL A 150 19.84 -23.72 -18.80
N LYS A 151 21.07 -23.47 -18.32
CA LYS A 151 21.59 -22.12 -18.04
C LYS A 151 21.70 -21.19 -19.26
N ASN A 152 21.79 -21.76 -20.47
CA ASN A 152 21.74 -21.06 -21.75
C ASN A 152 20.60 -21.59 -22.63
N LEU A 153 19.38 -21.59 -22.10
CA LEU A 153 18.19 -21.84 -22.92
C LEU A 153 17.89 -20.60 -23.77
N THR A 154 18.37 -20.63 -25.01
CA THR A 154 17.87 -19.77 -26.09
C THR A 154 16.37 -20.02 -26.28
N ASN A 155 15.59 -18.99 -26.65
CA ASN A 155 14.13 -19.11 -26.89
C ASN A 155 13.75 -20.33 -27.74
N SER A 156 14.59 -20.72 -28.71
CA SER A 156 14.45 -21.93 -29.53
C SER A 156 14.28 -23.26 -28.74
N LYS A 157 14.94 -23.42 -27.58
CA LYS A 157 14.78 -24.62 -26.75
C LYS A 157 13.51 -24.59 -25.89
N VAL A 158 13.02 -23.39 -25.55
CA VAL A 158 11.74 -23.19 -24.85
C VAL A 158 10.60 -23.55 -25.79
N ASP A 159 10.71 -23.13 -27.05
CA ASP A 159 9.75 -23.49 -28.11
C ASP A 159 9.70 -25.01 -28.31
N SER A 160 10.85 -25.68 -28.24
CA SER A 160 10.92 -27.15 -28.33
C SER A 160 10.20 -27.86 -27.15
N ILE A 161 10.26 -27.30 -25.94
CA ILE A 161 9.54 -27.83 -24.77
C ILE A 161 8.03 -27.64 -24.91
N LEU A 162 7.60 -26.49 -25.45
CA LEU A 162 6.19 -26.19 -25.69
C LEU A 162 5.58 -27.13 -26.74
N ILE A 163 6.32 -27.38 -27.83
CA ILE A 163 5.92 -28.33 -28.88
C ILE A 163 5.83 -29.75 -28.32
N ALA A 164 6.80 -30.19 -27.51
CA ALA A 164 6.80 -31.52 -26.89
C ALA A 164 5.63 -31.74 -25.91
N ARG A 165 5.11 -30.67 -25.28
CA ARG A 165 3.91 -30.70 -24.42
C ARG A 165 2.60 -30.49 -25.17
N ASN A 166 2.63 -30.42 -26.50
CA ASN A 166 1.47 -30.14 -27.34
C ASN A 166 0.79 -28.80 -27.01
N THR A 167 1.57 -27.83 -26.52
CA THR A 167 1.13 -26.47 -26.16
C THR A 167 1.54 -25.48 -27.24
N LYS A 168 0.67 -24.49 -27.54
CA LYS A 168 0.97 -23.47 -28.55
C LYS A 168 2.22 -22.66 -28.18
N THR A 169 3.15 -22.53 -29.13
CA THR A 169 4.30 -21.62 -29.03
C THR A 169 3.86 -20.18 -29.26
N ASP A 170 3.25 -19.58 -28.25
CA ASP A 170 2.94 -18.16 -28.22
C ASP A 170 3.85 -17.42 -27.22
N TRP A 171 3.84 -16.09 -27.29
CA TRP A 171 4.70 -15.26 -26.45
C TRP A 171 4.43 -15.47 -24.95
N PHE A 172 3.19 -15.83 -24.59
CA PHE A 172 2.73 -16.01 -23.22
C PHE A 172 3.25 -17.32 -22.61
N ASN A 173 3.03 -18.44 -23.30
CA ASN A 173 3.50 -19.76 -22.89
C ASN A 173 5.04 -19.81 -22.85
N THR A 174 5.69 -19.16 -23.82
CA THR A 174 7.16 -19.05 -23.87
C THR A 174 7.70 -18.30 -22.67
N ARG A 175 7.03 -17.23 -22.22
CA ARG A 175 7.43 -16.53 -20.99
C ARG A 175 7.16 -17.33 -19.74
N ILE A 176 6.00 -17.96 -19.60
CA ILE A 176 5.67 -18.77 -18.43
C ILE A 176 6.73 -19.87 -18.25
N VAL A 177 7.01 -20.64 -19.30
CA VAL A 177 8.00 -21.72 -19.25
C VAL A 177 9.39 -21.18 -18.95
N ASN A 178 9.80 -20.07 -19.56
CA ASN A 178 11.07 -19.42 -19.23
C ASN A 178 11.18 -19.01 -17.75
N SER A 179 10.10 -18.50 -17.17
CA SER A 179 10.09 -18.05 -15.77
C SER A 179 10.08 -19.23 -14.80
N PHE A 180 9.36 -20.31 -15.11
CA PHE A 180 9.44 -21.56 -14.35
C PHE A 180 10.83 -22.18 -14.40
N ILE A 181 11.47 -22.17 -15.57
CA ILE A 181 12.83 -22.65 -15.73
C ILE A 181 13.81 -21.80 -14.91
N LYS A 182 13.69 -20.47 -14.93
CA LYS A 182 14.51 -19.57 -14.09
C LYS A 182 14.30 -19.77 -12.59
N LEU A 183 13.09 -20.11 -12.16
CA LEU A 183 12.80 -20.47 -10.76
C LEU A 183 13.44 -21.81 -10.39
N GLN A 184 13.47 -22.77 -11.31
CA GLN A 184 14.01 -24.11 -11.06
C GLN A 184 15.53 -24.20 -11.22
N THR A 185 16.16 -23.31 -12.01
CA THR A 185 17.63 -23.21 -12.11
C THR A 185 18.28 -22.42 -10.98
N GLY A 186 17.50 -21.76 -10.13
CA GLY A 186 18.02 -20.89 -9.07
C GLY A 186 18.73 -19.63 -9.58
N ASP A 187 18.70 -19.34 -10.88
CA ASP A 187 19.25 -18.09 -11.44
C ASP A 187 18.38 -16.87 -11.08
N LEU A 188 17.13 -17.07 -10.67
CA LEU A 188 16.28 -16.02 -10.12
C LEU A 188 16.67 -15.74 -8.66
N GLN A 189 17.60 -14.80 -8.45
CA GLN A 189 17.96 -14.39 -7.10
C GLN A 189 16.72 -13.85 -6.37
N ILE A 190 16.47 -14.31 -5.14
CA ILE A 190 15.37 -13.85 -4.27
C ILE A 190 15.34 -12.31 -4.17
N SER A 191 16.52 -11.68 -4.25
CA SER A 191 16.70 -10.23 -4.26
C SER A 191 16.06 -9.54 -5.47
N GLU A 192 16.10 -10.14 -6.68
CA GLU A 192 15.50 -9.58 -7.90
C GLU A 192 13.97 -9.70 -7.89
N LEU A 193 13.46 -10.86 -7.47
CA LEU A 193 12.02 -11.07 -7.28
C LEU A 193 11.44 -10.06 -6.28
N TYR A 194 12.11 -9.90 -5.14
CA TYR A 194 11.69 -8.95 -4.13
C TYR A 194 11.70 -7.51 -4.66
N LYS A 195 12.74 -7.09 -5.39
CA LYS A 195 12.81 -5.74 -5.98
C LYS A 195 11.64 -5.49 -6.93
N LYS A 196 11.30 -6.45 -7.80
CA LYS A 196 10.12 -6.36 -8.67
C LYS A 196 8.83 -6.31 -7.85
N PHE A 197 8.70 -7.16 -6.84
CA PHE A 197 7.53 -7.22 -5.96
C PHE A 197 7.28 -5.88 -5.26
N ILE A 198 8.29 -5.29 -4.61
CA ILE A 198 8.17 -3.99 -3.94
C ILE A 198 7.79 -2.88 -4.93
N LYS A 199 8.40 -2.88 -6.11
CA LYS A 199 8.07 -1.92 -7.17
C LYS A 199 6.59 -1.98 -7.51
N TYR A 200 6.06 -3.17 -7.79
CA TYR A 200 4.66 -3.30 -8.18
C TYR A 200 3.70 -3.10 -7.00
N ALA A 201 4.02 -3.60 -5.81
CA ALA A 201 3.22 -3.38 -4.60
C ALA A 201 3.04 -1.88 -4.30
N SER A 202 4.11 -1.09 -4.48
CA SER A 202 4.08 0.37 -4.30
C SER A 202 3.07 1.04 -5.23
N TYR A 203 3.00 0.64 -6.51
CA TYR A 203 2.00 1.17 -7.45
C TYR A 203 0.58 0.70 -7.12
N SER A 204 0.43 -0.55 -6.71
CA SER A 204 -0.88 -1.13 -6.40
C SER A 204 -1.58 -0.40 -5.27
N PHE A 205 -0.85 0.07 -4.26
CA PHE A 205 -1.46 0.79 -3.12
C PHE A 205 -2.21 2.06 -3.54
N PHE A 206 -1.67 2.81 -4.51
CA PHE A 206 -2.32 4.01 -5.05
C PHE A 206 -3.59 3.69 -5.85
N ILE A 207 -3.59 2.58 -6.59
CA ILE A 207 -4.73 2.13 -7.40
C ILE A 207 -5.83 1.54 -6.51
N PHE A 208 -5.46 0.89 -5.41
CA PHE A 208 -6.40 0.22 -4.52
C PHE A 208 -7.30 1.19 -3.77
N MET A 209 -6.82 2.39 -3.44
CA MET A 209 -7.62 3.40 -2.75
C MET A 209 -8.87 3.87 -3.51
N PRO A 210 -8.77 4.37 -4.76
CA PRO A 210 -9.95 4.76 -5.53
C PRO A 210 -10.84 3.54 -5.82
N PHE A 211 -10.26 2.36 -6.01
CA PHE A 211 -11.02 1.13 -6.19
C PHE A 211 -11.85 0.76 -4.94
N PHE A 212 -11.25 0.82 -3.75
CA PHE A 212 -11.94 0.62 -2.48
C PHE A 212 -13.02 1.68 -2.25
N ALA A 213 -12.77 2.93 -2.64
CA ALA A 213 -13.77 3.99 -2.59
C ALA A 213 -14.98 3.71 -3.50
N LEU A 214 -14.76 3.11 -4.68
CA LEU A 214 -15.84 2.66 -5.57
C LEU A 214 -16.67 1.53 -4.95
N ILE A 215 -16.01 0.55 -4.32
CA ILE A 215 -16.70 -0.52 -3.59
C ILE A 215 -17.56 0.10 -2.47
N LEU A 216 -17.00 1.01 -1.67
CA LEU A 216 -17.76 1.72 -0.64
C LEU A 216 -18.97 2.46 -1.21
N LYS A 217 -18.79 3.17 -2.33
CA LYS A 217 -19.88 3.88 -3.00
C LYS A 217 -21.03 2.95 -3.36
N GLN A 218 -20.73 1.74 -3.85
CA GLN A 218 -21.75 0.73 -4.17
C GLN A 218 -22.62 0.35 -2.96
N PHE A 219 -22.04 0.26 -1.76
CA PHE A 219 -22.76 -0.06 -0.52
C PHE A 219 -23.62 1.09 0.03
N TYR A 220 -23.41 2.31 -0.47
CA TYR A 220 -24.10 3.52 -0.03
C TYR A 220 -24.80 4.24 -1.19
N PHE A 221 -25.15 3.51 -2.26
CA PHE A 221 -25.76 4.05 -3.48
C PHE A 221 -27.07 4.82 -3.27
N ARG A 222 -27.77 4.59 -2.15
CA ARG A 222 -29.02 5.29 -1.79
C ARG A 222 -28.81 6.57 -0.96
N LYS A 223 -27.56 6.98 -0.72
CA LYS A 223 -27.24 8.18 0.05
C LYS A 223 -26.59 9.22 -0.84
N ASP A 224 -26.87 10.49 -0.55
CA ASP A 224 -26.36 11.66 -1.30
C ASP A 224 -24.90 12.01 -0.97
N TYR A 225 -24.02 11.01 -0.95
CA TYR A 225 -22.60 11.19 -0.73
C TYR A 225 -21.85 11.27 -2.06
N TYR A 226 -20.96 12.25 -2.18
CA TYR A 226 -20.11 12.38 -3.36
C TYR A 226 -18.99 11.33 -3.33
N TYR A 227 -18.51 10.93 -4.52
CA TYR A 227 -17.38 10.01 -4.62
C TYR A 227 -16.14 10.48 -3.85
N SER A 228 -15.90 11.79 -3.80
CA SER A 228 -14.78 12.39 -3.05
C SER A 228 -14.83 12.05 -1.56
N GLU A 229 -16.01 11.90 -0.97
CA GLU A 229 -16.15 11.58 0.45
C GLU A 229 -15.74 10.14 0.75
N PHE A 230 -16.11 9.20 -0.13
CA PHE A 230 -15.64 7.82 -0.07
C PHE A 230 -14.13 7.71 -0.36
N LEU A 231 -13.62 8.55 -1.26
CA LEU A 231 -12.19 8.62 -1.55
C LEU A 231 -11.39 9.11 -0.33
N VAL A 232 -11.82 10.19 0.32
CA VAL A 232 -11.18 10.69 1.55
C VAL A 232 -11.23 9.62 2.66
N PHE A 233 -12.37 8.94 2.82
CA PHE A 233 -12.48 7.80 3.75
C PHE A 233 -11.46 6.71 3.43
N SER A 234 -11.41 6.29 2.17
CA SER A 234 -10.49 5.26 1.69
C SER A 234 -9.04 5.63 1.98
N ILE A 235 -8.64 6.88 1.69
CA ILE A 235 -7.28 7.35 1.92
C ILE A 235 -6.92 7.25 3.41
N PHE A 236 -7.74 7.81 4.31
CA PHE A 236 -7.45 7.74 5.76
C PHE A 236 -7.48 6.32 6.33
N TYR A 237 -8.34 5.45 5.79
CA TYR A 237 -8.34 4.03 6.16
C TYR A 237 -7.03 3.34 5.77
N HIS A 238 -6.52 3.57 4.56
CA HIS A 238 -5.24 2.99 4.13
C HIS A 238 -4.03 3.62 4.85
N ILE A 239 -4.09 4.90 5.21
CA ILE A 239 -3.09 5.54 6.08
C ILE A 239 -2.99 4.77 7.41
N PHE A 240 -4.13 4.47 8.03
CA PHE A 240 -4.17 3.71 9.27
C PHE A 240 -3.60 2.30 9.09
N ILE A 241 -3.98 1.60 8.00
CA ILE A 241 -3.47 0.26 7.68
C ILE A 241 -1.93 0.26 7.55
N PHE A 242 -1.36 1.16 6.75
CA PHE A 242 0.10 1.19 6.55
C PHE A 242 0.85 1.61 7.80
N GLY A 243 0.31 2.56 8.57
CA GLY A 243 0.88 2.95 9.86
C GLY A 243 0.88 1.79 10.86
N LEU A 244 -0.24 1.07 10.98
CA LEU A 244 -0.36 -0.09 11.86
C LEU A 244 0.56 -1.24 11.41
N LEU A 245 0.60 -1.55 10.11
CA LEU A 245 1.45 -2.60 9.57
C LEU A 245 2.94 -2.27 9.80
N GLY A 246 3.37 -1.04 9.53
CA GLY A 246 4.73 -0.60 9.80
C GLY A 246 5.09 -0.70 11.28
N LEU A 247 4.18 -0.30 12.18
CA LEU A 247 4.38 -0.42 13.63
C LEU A 247 4.52 -1.88 14.07
N LEU A 248 3.68 -2.79 13.58
CA LEU A 248 3.74 -4.21 13.93
C LEU A 248 5.03 -4.88 13.43
N LEU A 249 5.53 -4.50 12.26
CA LEU A 249 6.83 -4.97 11.76
C LEU A 249 8.00 -4.51 12.65
N LEU A 250 7.95 -3.29 13.18
CA LEU A 250 8.95 -2.81 14.13
C LEU A 250 8.86 -3.55 15.47
N ILE A 251 7.64 -3.81 15.95
CA ILE A 251 7.40 -4.58 17.18
C ILE A 251 7.93 -6.01 17.04
N GLU A 252 7.69 -6.66 15.90
CA GLU A 252 8.25 -7.97 15.59
C GLU A 252 9.76 -7.98 15.76
N LYS A 253 10.47 -7.04 15.12
CA LYS A 253 11.93 -7.00 15.17
C LYS A 253 12.50 -6.64 16.55
N VAL A 254 11.83 -5.76 17.30
CA VAL A 254 12.30 -5.30 18.62
C VAL A 254 12.04 -6.32 19.72
N PHE A 255 10.85 -6.94 19.72
CA PHE A 255 10.41 -7.82 20.79
C PHE A 255 10.51 -9.31 20.44
N ASN A 256 10.91 -9.64 19.20
CA ASN A 256 10.99 -11.00 18.67
C ASN A 256 9.69 -11.81 18.88
N ILE A 257 8.54 -11.14 18.70
CA ILE A 257 7.22 -11.74 18.84
C ILE A 257 6.92 -12.56 17.58
N ASN A 258 6.31 -13.72 17.76
CA ASN A 258 5.89 -14.56 16.63
C ASN A 258 4.98 -13.78 15.65
N TYR A 259 5.38 -13.78 14.38
CA TYR A 259 4.66 -13.10 13.29
C TYR A 259 3.18 -13.50 13.18
N GLY A 260 2.83 -14.75 13.49
CA GLY A 260 1.45 -15.25 13.44
C GLY A 260 0.51 -14.51 14.39
N TYR A 261 0.93 -14.25 15.63
CA TYR A 261 0.12 -13.49 16.59
C TYR A 261 -0.06 -12.02 16.15
N LEU A 262 1.01 -11.40 15.65
CA LEU A 262 0.96 -10.04 15.13
C LEU A 262 0.03 -9.94 13.92
N LEU A 263 0.07 -10.92 13.02
CA LEU A 263 -0.81 -10.99 11.85
C LEU A 263 -2.29 -11.12 12.25
N ILE A 264 -2.61 -11.98 13.22
CA ILE A 264 -3.99 -12.11 13.73
C ILE A 264 -4.44 -10.78 14.35
N SER A 265 -3.58 -10.16 15.17
CA SER A 265 -3.89 -8.86 15.79
C SER A 265 -4.13 -7.77 14.74
N PHE A 266 -3.35 -7.75 13.66
CA PHE A 266 -3.52 -6.82 12.54
C PHE A 266 -4.91 -6.93 11.93
N PHE A 267 -5.34 -8.14 11.55
CA PHE A 267 -6.65 -8.35 10.94
C PHE A 267 -7.81 -7.99 11.88
N VAL A 268 -7.68 -8.29 13.17
CA VAL A 268 -8.70 -7.93 14.17
C VAL A 268 -8.79 -6.41 14.34
N ILE A 269 -7.65 -5.72 14.48
CA ILE A 269 -7.62 -4.25 14.68
C ILE A 269 -8.20 -3.53 13.46
N ILE A 270 -7.82 -3.88 12.24
CA ILE A 270 -8.34 -3.21 11.03
C ILE A 270 -9.85 -3.46 10.86
N PHE A 271 -10.34 -4.64 11.21
CA PHE A 271 -11.77 -4.98 11.14
C PHE A 271 -12.58 -4.12 12.11
N ILE A 272 -12.14 -4.04 13.38
CA ILE A 272 -12.77 -3.21 14.41
C ILE A 272 -12.72 -1.74 13.99
N TYR A 273 -11.55 -1.27 13.53
CA TYR A 273 -11.35 0.11 13.09
C TYR A 273 -12.27 0.50 11.92
N LEU A 274 -12.40 -0.38 10.93
CA LEU A 274 -13.29 -0.17 9.78
C LEU A 274 -14.75 -0.05 10.25
N GLY A 275 -15.20 -0.94 11.13
CA GLY A 275 -16.57 -0.91 11.64
C GLY A 275 -16.92 0.35 12.40
N ILE A 276 -16.06 0.78 13.32
CA ILE A 276 -16.24 2.05 14.05
C ILE A 276 -16.21 3.23 13.08
N SER A 277 -15.26 3.24 12.14
CA SER A 277 -15.11 4.34 11.17
C SER A 277 -16.33 4.49 10.26
N LEU A 278 -16.88 3.38 9.75
CA LEU A 278 -18.09 3.40 8.93
C LEU A 278 -19.30 3.93 9.71
N LYS A 279 -19.42 3.54 10.98
CA LYS A 279 -20.49 4.03 11.87
C LYS A 279 -20.35 5.52 12.15
N THR A 280 -19.14 5.99 12.44
CA THR A 280 -18.84 7.40 12.73
C THR A 280 -19.11 8.30 11.52
N VAL A 281 -18.64 7.90 10.34
CA VAL A 281 -18.67 8.75 9.12
C VAL A 281 -20.04 8.74 8.45
N PHE A 282 -20.68 7.58 8.32
CA PHE A 282 -21.91 7.46 7.54
C PHE A 282 -23.19 7.37 8.36
N GLU A 283 -23.09 7.53 9.69
CA GLU A 283 -24.19 7.66 10.66
C GLU A 283 -25.28 6.58 10.51
N GLY A 284 -24.88 5.31 10.30
CA GLY A 284 -25.80 4.17 10.16
C GLY A 284 -26.18 3.49 11.47
N SER A 285 -27.09 2.51 11.46
CA SER A 285 -27.29 1.63 12.63
C SER A 285 -26.11 0.66 12.80
N TRP A 286 -25.84 0.22 14.03
CA TRP A 286 -24.74 -0.71 14.32
C TRP A 286 -24.86 -2.02 13.53
N ILE A 287 -26.06 -2.61 13.45
CA ILE A 287 -26.30 -3.86 12.71
C ILE A 287 -25.95 -3.71 11.22
N LYS A 288 -26.43 -2.63 10.58
CA LYS A 288 -26.11 -2.35 9.17
C LYS A 288 -24.61 -2.09 8.99
N SER A 289 -23.97 -1.45 9.96
CA SER A 289 -22.54 -1.15 9.92
C SER A 289 -21.70 -2.42 10.05
N ILE A 290 -22.06 -3.34 10.96
CA ILE A 290 -21.39 -4.64 11.12
C ILE A 290 -21.52 -5.46 9.84
N PHE A 291 -22.73 -5.60 9.29
CA PHE A 291 -22.94 -6.34 8.04
C PHE A 291 -22.07 -5.78 6.89
N LYS A 292 -22.09 -4.44 6.72
CA LYS A 292 -21.24 -3.78 5.72
C LYS A 292 -19.76 -4.01 5.98
N THR A 293 -19.32 -3.96 7.23
CA THR A 293 -17.92 -4.18 7.63
C THR A 293 -17.46 -5.59 7.27
N THR A 294 -18.28 -6.61 7.56
CA THR A 294 -17.98 -8.00 7.22
C THR A 294 -17.83 -8.18 5.72
N VAL A 295 -18.81 -7.71 4.93
CA VAL A 295 -18.76 -7.88 3.47
C VAL A 295 -17.62 -7.07 2.86
N LEU A 296 -17.40 -5.82 3.31
CA LEU A 296 -16.32 -4.97 2.81
C LEU A 296 -14.94 -5.55 3.16
N SER A 297 -14.76 -6.10 4.37
CA SER A 297 -13.49 -6.72 4.76
C SER A 297 -13.21 -7.97 3.94
N PHE A 298 -14.23 -8.79 3.68
CA PHE A 298 -14.10 -9.96 2.81
C PHE A 298 -13.74 -9.55 1.38
N LEU A 299 -14.44 -8.57 0.79
CA LEU A 299 -14.14 -8.05 -0.54
C LEU A 299 -12.73 -7.46 -0.59
N TYR A 300 -12.30 -6.75 0.45
CA TYR A 300 -10.94 -6.19 0.54
C TYR A 300 -9.87 -7.28 0.50
N VAL A 301 -10.01 -8.33 1.32
CA VAL A 301 -9.08 -9.47 1.35
C VAL A 301 -9.10 -10.23 0.02
N PHE A 302 -10.28 -10.45 -0.56
CA PHE A 302 -10.42 -11.07 -1.88
C PHE A 302 -9.69 -10.27 -2.95
N CYS A 303 -9.90 -8.95 -3.01
CA CYS A 303 -9.21 -8.10 -3.97
C CYS A 303 -7.69 -8.05 -3.74
N LEU A 304 -7.23 -8.08 -2.48
CA LEU A 304 -5.80 -8.20 -2.16
C LEU A 304 -5.21 -9.53 -2.61
N PHE A 305 -5.96 -10.63 -2.51
CA PHE A 305 -5.53 -11.94 -3.00
C PHE A 305 -5.34 -11.95 -4.52
N PHE A 306 -6.31 -11.43 -5.28
CA PHE A 306 -6.17 -11.29 -6.74
C PHE A 306 -5.04 -10.35 -7.13
N LEU A 307 -4.87 -9.25 -6.40
CA LEU A 307 -3.74 -8.35 -6.56
C LEU A 307 -2.41 -9.09 -6.33
N PHE A 308 -2.31 -9.88 -5.26
CA PHE A 308 -1.12 -10.66 -4.97
C PHE A 308 -0.79 -11.66 -6.09
N ILE A 309 -1.78 -12.39 -6.61
CA ILE A 309 -1.59 -13.27 -7.78
C ILE A 309 -1.08 -12.47 -8.98
N PHE A 310 -1.70 -11.34 -9.28
CA PHE A 310 -1.28 -10.48 -10.39
C PHE A 310 0.16 -9.96 -10.21
N LEU A 311 0.54 -9.58 -8.98
CA LEU A 311 1.90 -9.15 -8.64
C LEU A 311 2.93 -10.27 -8.82
N VAL A 312 2.60 -11.48 -8.37
CA VAL A 312 3.47 -12.65 -8.54
C VAL A 312 3.65 -12.97 -10.02
N LEU A 313 2.55 -13.06 -10.78
CA LEU A 313 2.60 -13.29 -12.22
C LEU A 313 3.36 -12.18 -12.96
N GLY A 314 3.12 -10.91 -12.61
CA GLY A 314 3.83 -9.76 -13.19
C GLY A 314 5.31 -9.68 -12.81
N SER A 315 5.71 -10.25 -11.66
CA SER A 315 7.12 -10.38 -11.28
C SER A 315 7.84 -11.49 -12.04
N MET A 316 7.10 -12.54 -12.41
CA MET A 316 7.59 -13.65 -13.23
C MET A 316 7.75 -13.26 -14.70
N ILE A 317 6.89 -12.40 -15.23
CA ILE A 317 6.91 -11.90 -16.61
C ILE A 317 8.09 -10.92 -16.85
#